data_AF-A0A932L5E2-F1
#
_entry.id   AF-A0A932L5E2-F1
#
_cell.length_a   1.000
_cell.length_b   1.000
_cell.length_c   1.000
_cell.angle_alpha   90.00
_cell.angle_beta   90.00
_cell.angle_gamma   90.00
#
_symmetry.space_group_name_H-M   'P 1'
#
loop_
_entity.id
_entity.type
_entity.pdbx_description
1 polymer ?
#
loop_
_entity_poly.entity_id
_entity_poly.type
_entity_poly.pdbx_seq_one_letter_code
_entity_poly.pdbx_strand_id
1 'polypeptide(L)' 'MQLPLQISFRQMEHSPAMEAMIREKAARLDTFAKRIMSCRVVVEPAGRHHVHGNQYEVHIDITLPGW' A
#
# COMPACT_ATOMS: atom_id res chain seq x y z
N MET A 1 -3.04 -8.28 11.33
CA MET A 1 -4.06 -7.29 11.03
C MET A 1 -5.37 -8.02 11.20
N GLN A 2 -6.44 -7.37 11.66
CA GLN A 2 -7.72 -8.08 11.81
C GLN A 2 -8.51 -8.17 10.50
N LEU A 3 -8.41 -7.16 9.65
CA LEU A 3 -9.01 -7.14 8.32
C LEU A 3 -7.97 -7.52 7.25
N PRO A 4 -8.40 -8.13 6.13
CA PRO A 4 -7.52 -8.44 5.03
C PRO A 4 -6.91 -7.16 4.42
N LEU A 5 -5.63 -7.23 4.08
CA LEU A 5 -4.91 -6.17 3.37
C LEU A 5 -5.60 -5.88 2.03
N GLN A 6 -5.96 -4.60 1.82
CA GLN A 6 -6.55 -4.15 0.56
C GLN A 6 -5.46 -3.49 -0.29
N ILE A 7 -5.23 -3.99 -1.50
CA ILE A 7 -4.28 -3.41 -2.46
C ILE A 7 -5.08 -2.96 -3.68
N SER A 8 -4.87 -1.72 -4.12
CA SER A 8 -5.54 -1.15 -5.29
C SER A 8 -4.53 -0.42 -6.17
N PHE A 9 -4.57 -0.73 -7.46
CA PHE A 9 -3.76 -0.05 -8.47
C PHE A 9 -4.67 0.88 -9.26
N ARG A 10 -4.38 2.18 -9.24
CA ARG A 10 -5.15 3.19 -9.99
C ARG A 10 -4.38 3.61 -11.22
N GLN A 11 -5.06 3.66 -12.36
CA GLN A 11 -4.52 4.17 -13.63
C GLN A 11 -3.22 3.47 -14.09
N MET A 12 -2.99 2.24 -13.64
CA MET A 12 -1.86 1.41 -14.04
C MET A 12 -2.27 -0.06 -14.06
N GLU A 13 -1.51 -0.86 -14.79
CA GLU A 13 -1.67 -2.30 -14.75
C GLU A 13 -1.25 -2.87 -13.39
N HIS A 14 -1.95 -3.92 -12.99
CA HIS A 14 -1.62 -4.66 -11.78
C HIS A 14 -0.21 -5.25 -11.91
N SER A 15 0.68 -4.89 -10.99
CA SER A 15 2.06 -5.41 -10.96
C SER A 15 2.21 -6.46 -9.86
N PRO A 16 2.35 -7.76 -10.20
CA PRO A 16 2.52 -8.83 -9.21
C PRO A 16 3.77 -8.62 -8.33
N ALA A 17 4.83 -8.03 -8.89
CA ALA A 17 6.06 -7.72 -8.14
C ALA A 17 5.80 -6.66 -7.06
N MET A 18 5.01 -5.63 -7.38
CA MET A 18 4.62 -4.61 -6.38
C MET A 18 3.68 -5.19 -5.33
N GLU A 19 2.70 -6.01 -5.74
CA GLU A 19 1.79 -6.69 -4.81
C GLU A 19 2.56 -7.55 -3.79
N ALA A 20 3.55 -8.32 -4.25
CA ALA A 20 4.39 -9.15 -3.39
C ALA A 20 5.19 -8.30 -2.39
N MET A 21 5.84 -7.22 -2.85
CA MET A 21 6.57 -6.31 -1.95
C MET A 21 5.65 -5.62 -0.94
N ILE A 22 4.44 -5.21 -1.35
CA ILE A 22 3.45 -4.60 -0.46
C ILE A 22 3.01 -5.61 0.60
N ARG A 23 2.72 -6.85 0.22
CA ARG A 23 2.37 -7.93 1.15
C ARG A 23 3.47 -8.23 2.15
N GLU A 24 4.72 -8.28 1.71
CA GLU A 24 5.87 -8.51 2.60
C GLU A 24 6.01 -7.38 3.62
N LYS A 25 5.96 -6.12 3.17
CA LYS A 25 6.02 -4.95 4.05
C LYS A 25 4.84 -4.89 5.01
N ALA A 26 3.63 -5.23 4.54
CA ALA A 26 2.44 -5.30 5.38
C ALA A 26 2.56 -6.41 6.44
N ALA A 27 3.06 -7.59 6.08
CA ALA A 27 3.31 -8.67 7.03
C ALA A 27 4.30 -8.25 8.12
N ARG A 28 5.35 -7.49 7.74
CA ARG A 28 6.28 -6.90 8.70
C ARG A 28 5.59 -5.86 9.59
N LEU A 29 4.74 -5.00 9.03
CA LEU A 29 4.00 -4.03 9.83
C LEU A 29 3.07 -4.70 10.85
N ASP A 30 2.48 -5.83 10.47
CA ASP A 30 1.62 -6.61 11.35
C ASP A 30 2.34 -7.16 12.58
N THR A 31 3.60 -7.60 12.43
CA THR A 31 4.37 -8.11 13.57
C THR A 31 4.69 -7.01 14.58
N PHE A 32 4.89 -5.77 14.13
CA PHE A 32 5.15 -4.63 15.02
C PHE A 32 3.88 -4.05 15.64
N ALA A 33 2.77 -4.04 14.91
CA ALA A 33 1.54 -3.39 15.32
C ALA A 33 0.35 -4.34 15.22
N LYS A 34 0.27 -5.29 16.16
CA LYS A 34 -0.84 -6.26 16.30
C LYS A 34 -2.22 -5.62 16.47
N ARG A 35 -2.28 -4.32 16.75
CA ARG A 35 -3.53 -3.55 16.87
C ARG A 35 -4.02 -3.00 15.54
N ILE A 36 -3.33 -3.17 14.41
CA ILE A 36 -3.83 -2.66 13.12
C ILE A 36 -5.12 -3.39 12.73
N MET A 37 -6.19 -2.62 12.58
CA MET A 37 -7.51 -3.11 12.16
C MET A 37 -7.52 -3.35 10.66
N SER A 38 -7.19 -2.32 9.87
CA SER A 38 -7.09 -2.41 8.41
C SER A 38 -5.84 -1.71 7.89
N CYS A 39 -5.33 -2.24 6.78
CA CYS A 39 -4.32 -1.60 5.96
C CYS A 39 -4.83 -1.55 4.53
N ARG A 40 -4.92 -0.35 3.96
CA ARG A 40 -5.27 -0.14 2.56
C ARG A 40 -4.08 0.53 1.87
N VAL A 41 -3.66 -0.06 0.77
CA VAL A 41 -2.55 0.42 -0.04
C VAL A 41 -3.08 0.76 -1.42
N VAL A 42 -2.92 2.02 -1.81
CA VAL A 42 -3.26 2.50 -3.15
C VAL A 42 -1.96 2.87 -3.85
N VAL A 43 -1.75 2.29 -5.03
CA VAL A 43 -0.62 2.62 -5.89
C VAL A 43 -1.16 3.37 -7.10
N GLU A 44 -0.63 4.54 -7.37
CA GLU A 44 -0.99 5.35 -8.52
C GLU A 44 0.25 5.95 -9.18
N PRO A 45 0.24 6.19 -10.50
CA PRO A 45 1.31 6.92 -11.15
C PRO A 45 1.38 8.33 -10.58
N ALA A 46 2.57 8.75 -10.12
CA ALA A 46 2.77 10.13 -9.69
C ALA A 46 2.50 11.03 -10.91
N GLY A 47 1.68 12.06 -10.71
CA GLY A 47 1.16 12.90 -11.80
C GLY A 47 2.25 13.52 -12.70
N ARG A 48 1.77 14.13 -13.79
CA ARG A 48 2.43 14.59 -15.03
C ARG A 48 3.65 15.54 -14.94
N HIS A 49 4.46 15.53 -13.88
CA HIS A 49 5.75 16.22 -13.83
C HIS A 49 6.88 15.24 -14.21
N HIS A 50 6.99 15.01 -15.52
CA HIS A 50 8.11 14.32 -16.17
C HIS A 50 9.42 15.12 -15.99
N VAL A 51 10.08 15.03 -14.83
CA VAL A 51 11.42 15.63 -14.67
C VAL A 51 12.51 14.59 -14.47
N HIS A 52 12.26 13.44 -13.83
CA HIS A 52 13.20 12.31 -13.83
C HIS A 52 12.57 11.08 -13.15
N GLY A 53 12.44 9.97 -13.90
CA GLY A 53 12.05 8.67 -13.34
C GLY A 53 10.55 8.39 -13.33
N ASN A 54 10.20 7.14 -13.59
CA ASN A 54 8.84 6.61 -13.56
C ASN A 54 8.39 6.52 -12.08
N GLN A 55 7.96 7.64 -11.50
CA GLN A 55 7.63 7.73 -10.07
C GLN A 55 6.22 7.18 -9.83
N TYR A 56 6.11 6.25 -8.89
CA TYR A 56 4.84 5.74 -8.39
C TYR A 56 4.57 6.37 -7.03
N GLU A 57 3.35 6.82 -6.83
CA GLU A 57 2.85 7.28 -5.55
C GLU A 57 2.15 6.12 -4.83
N VAL A 58 2.48 5.92 -3.56
CA VAL A 58 1.92 4.83 -2.75
C VAL A 58 1.28 5.44 -1.51
N HIS A 59 -0.04 5.41 -1.44
CA HIS A 59 -0.80 5.83 -0.27
C HIS A 59 -1.09 4.62 0.62
N ILE A 60 -0.82 4.75 1.91
CA ILE A 60 -1.01 3.68 2.89
C ILE A 60 -1.92 4.23 3.99
N ASP A 61 -3.17 3.80 3.98
CA ASP A 61 -4.15 4.10 5.02
C ASP A 61 -4.15 2.98 6.06
N ILE A 62 -3.81 3.34 7.29
CA ILE A 62 -3.78 2.41 8.43
C ILE A 62 -4.85 2.83 9.42
N THR A 63 -5.77 1.92 9.71
CA THR A 63 -6.78 2.13 10.75
C THR A 63 -6.37 1.42 12.02
N LEU A 64 -6.30 2.19 13.11
CA LEU A 64 -6.08 1.68 14.46
C LEU A 64 -7.38 1.74 15.27
N PRO A 65 -7.58 0.84 16.24
CA PRO A 65 -8.77 0.84 17.07
C PRO A 65 -8.71 1.96 18.08
N GLY A 66 -9.73 2.82 18.07
CA GLY A 66 -9.88 3.95 18.99
C GLY A 66 -9.54 5.32 18.39
N TRP A 67 -9.53 5.44 17.06
CA TRP A 67 -9.47 6.69 16.31
C TRP A 67 -10.71 6.85 15.43
#